data_AF-A0A2S3ZLD6-F1
#
_entry.id   AF-A0A2S3ZLD6-F1
#
_cell.length_a   1.000
_cell.length_b   1.000
_cell.length_c   1.000
_cell.angle_alpha   90.00
_cell.angle_beta   90.00
_cell.angle_gamma   90.00
#
_symmetry.space_group_name_H-M   'P 1'
#
loop_
_entity.id
_entity.type
_entity.pdbx_description
1 polymer ?
#
loop_
_entity_poly.entity_id
_entity_poly.type
_entity_poly.pdbx_seq_one_letter_code
_entity_poly.pdbx_strand_id
1 'polypeptide(L)'
;MAVNEEGRQTEIAGELAEAARTLAHSTRIVPRPSDSYELLASLRSAQDSLAQVYAQLAAWHEAAADGTHYNGEDDHGTPGLPAVGPDGQATGLLNLAAASAATTADLVARAHAANAVVRWFDEVK
;
A
#
# COMPACT_ATOMS: atom_id res chain seq x y z
N MET A 1 5.71 -1.07 -23.22
CA MET A 1 4.95 0.15 -22.90
C MET A 1 5.60 0.78 -21.70
N ALA A 2 5.96 2.06 -21.76
CA ALA A 2 6.59 2.74 -20.64
C ALA A 2 5.54 2.93 -19.53
N VAL A 3 5.69 2.22 -18.41
CA VAL A 3 4.78 2.28 -17.25
C VAL A 3 4.88 3.62 -16.49
N ASN A 4 5.84 4.46 -16.87
CA ASN A 4 6.14 5.76 -16.26
C ASN A 4 5.81 6.93 -17.20
N GLU A 5 4.58 7.00 -17.72
CA GLU A 5 4.06 8.27 -18.25
C GLU A 5 3.80 9.21 -17.06
N GLU A 6 4.26 10.46 -17.16
CA GLU A 6 4.12 11.48 -16.12
C GLU A 6 2.65 11.57 -15.63
N GLY A 7 2.44 11.47 -14.31
CA GLY A 7 1.11 11.61 -13.68
C GLY A 7 0.30 10.32 -13.48
N ARG A 8 0.57 9.26 -14.25
CA ARG A 8 -0.21 8.00 -14.19
C ARG A 8 -0.16 7.31 -12.82
N GLN A 9 0.97 7.40 -12.12
CA GLN A 9 1.15 6.78 -10.80
C GLN A 9 0.25 7.45 -9.73
N THR A 10 0.07 8.77 -9.82
CA THR A 10 -0.81 9.53 -8.93
C THR A 10 -2.27 9.19 -9.18
N GLU A 11 -2.68 9.01 -10.44
CA GLU A 11 -4.03 8.58 -10.80
C GLU A 11 -4.34 7.18 -10.23
N ILE A 12 -3.43 6.22 -10.42
CA ILE A 12 -3.56 4.86 -9.87
C ILE A 12 -3.66 4.89 -8.34
N ALA A 13 -2.85 5.72 -7.67
CA ALA A 13 -2.94 5.88 -6.22
C ALA A 13 -4.31 6.44 -5.78
N GLY A 14 -4.89 7.36 -6.56
CA GLY A 14 -6.25 7.85 -6.35
C GLY A 14 -7.32 6.76 -6.51
N GLU A 15 -7.22 5.95 -7.56
CA GLU A 15 -8.14 4.82 -7.79
C GLU A 15 -8.07 3.78 -6.66
N LEU A 16 -6.86 3.47 -6.18
CA LEU A 16 -6.65 2.58 -5.04
C LEU A 16 -7.33 3.12 -3.77
N ALA A 17 -7.20 4.43 -3.50
CA ALA A 17 -7.82 5.06 -2.35
C ALA A 17 -9.36 4.99 -2.40
N GLU A 18 -9.96 5.26 -3.57
CA GLU A 18 -11.41 5.17 -3.75
C GLU A 18 -11.93 3.73 -3.67
N ALA A 19 -11.19 2.76 -4.24
CA ALA A 19 -11.53 1.34 -4.11
C ALA A 19 -11.48 0.89 -2.65
N ALA A 20 -10.43 1.24 -1.90
CA ALA A 20 -10.30 0.93 -0.49
C ALA A 20 -11.43 1.58 0.34
N ARG A 21 -11.82 2.82 0.03
CA ARG A 21 -12.93 3.52 0.69
C ARG A 21 -14.27 2.82 0.44
N THR A 22 -14.54 2.47 -0.80
CA THR A 22 -15.74 1.71 -1.19
C THR A 22 -15.78 0.36 -0.48
N LEU A 23 -14.64 -0.35 -0.46
CA LEU A 23 -14.53 -1.63 0.22
C LEU A 23 -14.83 -1.51 1.72
N ALA A 24 -14.20 -0.54 2.41
CA ALA A 24 -14.43 -0.27 3.82
C ALA A 24 -15.90 0.09 4.14
N HIS A 25 -16.60 0.75 3.22
CA HIS A 25 -18.03 0.99 3.35
C HIS A 25 -18.84 -0.30 3.19
N SER A 26 -18.52 -1.11 2.17
CA SER A 26 -19.25 -2.35 1.85
C SER A 26 -19.07 -3.44 2.91
N THR A 27 -17.90 -3.55 3.55
CA THR A 27 -17.62 -4.58 4.57
C THR A 27 -18.37 -4.36 5.88
N ARG A 28 -19.14 -3.28 6.02
CA ARG A 28 -20.06 -3.09 7.15
C ARG A 28 -21.14 -4.16 7.21
N ILE A 29 -21.53 -4.69 6.05
CA ILE A 29 -22.47 -5.79 5.90
C ILE A 29 -21.91 -6.69 4.82
N VAL A 30 -21.36 -7.85 5.18
CA VAL A 30 -20.93 -8.85 4.19
C VAL A 30 -22.13 -9.76 3.92
N PRO A 31 -22.86 -9.57 2.81
CA PRO A 31 -24.14 -10.26 2.57
C PRO A 31 -23.95 -11.75 2.29
N ARG A 32 -22.76 -12.16 1.84
CA ARG A 32 -22.37 -13.55 1.59
C ARG A 32 -21.14 -13.89 2.40
N PRO A 33 -21.31 -14.49 3.58
CA PRO A 33 -20.18 -14.84 4.43
C PRO A 33 -19.15 -15.74 3.73
N SER A 34 -19.53 -16.54 2.73
CA SER A 34 -18.57 -17.33 1.94
C SER A 34 -17.57 -16.48 1.13
N ASP A 35 -17.97 -15.28 0.69
CA ASP A 35 -17.09 -14.34 -0.03
C ASP A 35 -15.95 -13.82 0.86
N SER A 36 -16.05 -13.99 2.19
CA SER A 36 -15.01 -13.56 3.13
C SER A 36 -13.65 -14.24 2.89
N TYR A 37 -13.63 -15.43 2.28
CA TYR A 37 -12.39 -16.10 1.91
C TYR A 37 -11.65 -15.34 0.80
N GLU A 38 -12.31 -15.14 -0.34
CA GLU A 38 -11.75 -14.40 -1.48
C GLU A 38 -11.44 -12.94 -1.13
N LEU A 39 -12.26 -12.32 -0.29
CA LEU A 39 -12.01 -10.98 0.23
C LEU A 39 -10.70 -10.90 1.02
N LEU A 40 -10.45 -11.85 1.93
CA LEU A 40 -9.20 -11.88 2.68
C LEU A 40 -7.99 -12.19 1.78
N ALA A 41 -8.12 -13.05 0.79
CA ALA A 41 -7.06 -13.29 -0.21
C ALA A 41 -6.70 -12.00 -0.98
N SER A 42 -7.72 -11.27 -1.42
CA SER A 42 -7.55 -10.01 -2.16
C SER A 42 -6.91 -8.92 -1.30
N LEU A 43 -7.35 -8.78 -0.04
CA LEU A 43 -6.77 -7.82 0.91
C LEU A 43 -5.31 -8.11 1.23
N ARG A 44 -4.94 -9.40 1.39
CA ARG A 44 -3.54 -9.81 1.54
C ARG A 44 -2.72 -9.37 0.31
N SER A 45 -3.18 -9.69 -0.89
CA SER A 45 -2.45 -9.37 -2.13
C SER A 45 -2.29 -7.85 -2.31
N ALA A 46 -3.30 -7.07 -1.96
CA ALA A 46 -3.21 -5.61 -1.95
C ALA A 46 -2.14 -5.13 -0.97
N GLN A 47 -2.06 -5.74 0.21
CA GLN A 47 -1.07 -5.37 1.21
C GLN A 47 0.37 -5.74 0.83
N ASP A 48 0.59 -6.90 0.21
CA ASP A 48 1.88 -7.30 -0.37
C ASP A 48 2.32 -6.29 -1.44
N SER A 49 1.37 -5.81 -2.26
CA SER A 49 1.63 -4.81 -3.30
C SER A 49 1.97 -3.45 -2.70
N LEU A 50 1.26 -3.02 -1.64
CA LEU A 50 1.57 -1.80 -0.91
C LEU A 50 2.96 -1.85 -0.25
N ALA A 51 3.35 -2.99 0.30
CA ALA A 51 4.70 -3.18 0.84
C ALA A 51 5.77 -2.92 -0.22
N GLN A 52 5.56 -3.44 -1.43
CA GLN A 52 6.45 -3.21 -2.56
C GLN A 52 6.47 -1.74 -3.00
N VAL A 53 5.31 -1.08 -3.08
CA VAL A 53 5.23 0.35 -3.43
C VAL A 53 6.02 1.21 -2.45
N TYR A 54 5.85 0.98 -1.14
CA TYR A 54 6.59 1.74 -0.13
C TYR A 54 8.11 1.52 -0.21
N ALA A 55 8.55 0.27 -0.42
CA ALA A 55 9.97 -0.02 -0.62
C ALA A 55 10.54 0.64 -1.88
N GLN A 56 9.77 0.66 -2.98
CA GLN A 56 10.16 1.33 -4.22
C GLN A 56 10.24 2.85 -4.06
N LEU A 57 9.30 3.46 -3.34
CA LEU A 57 9.34 4.89 -3.01
C LEU A 57 10.53 5.22 -2.10
N ALA A 58 10.85 4.36 -1.12
CA ALA A 58 12.02 4.54 -0.26
C ALA A 58 13.32 4.53 -1.09
N ALA A 59 13.47 3.54 -1.97
CA ALA A 59 14.62 3.44 -2.87
C ALA A 59 14.71 4.63 -3.83
N TRP A 60 13.56 5.13 -4.32
CA TRP A 60 13.52 6.34 -5.13
C TRP A 60 13.98 7.58 -4.34
N HIS A 61 13.51 7.75 -3.10
CA HIS A 61 13.94 8.86 -2.24
C HIS A 61 15.45 8.80 -1.93
N GLU A 62 16.02 7.60 -1.71
CA GLU A 62 17.46 7.43 -1.52
C GLU A 62 18.28 7.80 -2.76
N ALA A 63 17.77 7.47 -3.95
CA ALA A 63 18.45 7.73 -5.22
C ALA A 63 18.21 9.14 -5.78
N ALA A 64 17.13 9.80 -5.38
CA ALA A 64 16.81 11.15 -5.82
C ALA A 64 17.79 12.17 -5.21
N ALA A 65 18.21 13.15 -6.01
CA ALA A 65 19.07 14.23 -5.57
C ALA A 65 18.25 15.52 -5.52
N ASP A 66 18.34 16.20 -4.40
CA ASP A 66 17.67 17.44 -4.08
C ASP A 66 18.15 18.56 -5.00
N GLY A 67 17.23 19.41 -5.46
CA GLY A 67 17.47 20.47 -6.45
C GLY A 67 17.87 19.98 -7.85
N THR A 68 17.89 18.66 -8.09
CA THR A 68 18.17 18.04 -9.40
C THR A 68 16.97 17.23 -9.91
N HIS A 69 16.33 16.45 -9.04
CA HIS A 69 15.17 15.61 -9.37
C HIS A 69 13.88 16.02 -8.65
N TYR A 70 13.98 16.77 -7.55
CA TYR A 70 12.86 17.27 -6.76
C TYR A 70 13.27 18.57 -6.07
N ASN A 71 12.38 19.56 -6.03
CA ASN A 71 12.48 20.69 -5.12
C ASN A 71 11.63 20.34 -3.90
N GLY A 72 12.23 20.28 -2.71
CA GLY A 72 11.48 20.10 -1.46
C GLY A 72 10.31 21.07 -1.35
N GLU A 73 9.12 20.59 -1.00
CA GLU A 73 7.93 21.44 -0.78
C GLU A 73 8.10 22.43 0.40
N ASP A 74 9.12 22.25 1.23
CA ASP A 74 9.44 23.07 2.40
C ASP A 74 10.61 24.06 2.19
N ASP A 75 11.18 24.13 0.98
CA ASP A 75 12.36 24.95 0.63
C ASP A 75 13.59 24.70 1.54
N HIS A 76 13.62 23.62 2.32
CA HIS A 76 14.75 23.26 3.19
C HIS A 76 15.76 22.32 2.54
N GLY A 77 15.54 22.02 1.26
CA GLY A 77 16.45 21.23 0.47
C GLY A 77 17.83 21.88 0.28
N THR A 78 18.88 21.06 0.28
CA THR A 78 20.25 21.47 -0.11
C THR A 78 20.58 20.90 -1.49
N PRO A 79 20.71 21.74 -2.52
CA PRO A 79 21.00 21.27 -3.88
C PRO A 79 22.22 20.35 -3.95
N GLY A 80 22.06 19.18 -4.57
CA GLY A 80 23.13 18.19 -4.76
C GLY A 80 23.32 17.18 -3.61
N LEU A 81 22.55 17.27 -2.53
CA LEU A 81 22.43 16.20 -1.53
C LEU A 81 21.28 15.23 -1.88
N PRO A 82 21.23 14.00 -1.32
CA PRO A 82 20.08 13.13 -1.50
C PRO A 82 18.78 13.82 -1.02
N ALA A 83 17.69 13.67 -1.77
CA ALA A 83 16.36 14.27 -1.51
C ALA A 83 15.63 13.63 -0.31
N VAL A 84 16.38 12.97 0.56
CA VAL A 84 15.90 12.32 1.78
C VAL A 84 15.66 13.32 2.92
N GLY A 85 15.93 14.61 2.69
CA GLY A 85 15.95 15.67 3.69
C GLY A 85 17.16 15.54 4.65
N PRO A 86 17.41 16.54 5.51
CA PRO A 86 18.56 16.53 6.42
C PRO A 86 18.65 15.31 7.36
N ASP A 87 17.53 14.61 7.60
CA ASP A 87 17.45 13.51 8.57
C ASP A 87 17.17 12.12 7.94
N GLY A 88 17.03 11.99 6.63
CA GLY A 88 16.70 10.70 6.00
C GLY A 88 15.32 10.14 6.36
N GLN A 89 14.46 10.97 6.95
CA GLN A 89 13.26 10.54 7.67
C GLN A 89 12.21 9.93 6.73
N ALA A 90 12.03 10.48 5.52
CA ALA A 90 11.06 9.97 4.56
C ALA A 90 11.36 8.52 4.15
N THR A 91 12.61 8.24 3.79
CA THR A 91 13.10 6.89 3.48
C THR A 91 12.90 5.93 4.65
N GLY A 92 13.30 6.33 5.86
CA GLY A 92 13.14 5.51 7.05
C GLY A 92 11.68 5.16 7.35
N LEU A 93 10.78 6.14 7.23
CA LEU A 93 9.35 5.96 7.41
C LEU A 93 8.73 5.06 6.33
N LEU A 94 9.16 5.20 5.08
CA LEU A 94 8.70 4.35 3.98
C LEU A 94 9.16 2.89 4.15
N ASN A 95 10.40 2.67 4.58
CA ASN A 95 10.90 1.33 4.92
C ASN A 95 10.11 0.72 6.09
N LEU A 96 9.78 1.51 7.11
CA LEU A 96 8.91 1.05 8.21
C LEU A 96 7.50 0.73 7.72
N ALA A 97 6.94 1.54 6.82
CA ALA A 97 5.64 1.30 6.21
C ALA A 97 5.63 0.01 5.38
N ALA A 98 6.69 -0.25 4.61
CA ALA A 98 6.86 -1.49 3.85
C ALA A 98 6.88 -2.72 4.78
N ALA A 99 7.66 -2.67 5.86
CA ALA A 99 7.72 -3.77 6.84
C ALA A 99 6.38 -3.99 7.57
N SER A 100 5.70 -2.89 7.93
CA SER A 100 4.39 -2.94 8.57
C SER A 100 3.32 -3.51 7.64
N ALA A 101 3.41 -3.18 6.34
CA ALA A 101 2.56 -3.74 5.31
C ALA A 101 2.76 -5.25 5.15
N ALA A 102 4.01 -5.71 5.02
CA ALA A 102 4.32 -7.14 4.94
C ALA A 102 3.84 -7.90 6.19
N THR A 103 4.00 -7.32 7.38
CA THR A 103 3.48 -7.88 8.64
C THR A 103 1.95 -8.00 8.61
N THR A 104 1.27 -6.98 8.09
CA THR A 104 -0.20 -6.99 7.94
C THR A 104 -0.65 -8.05 6.94
N ALA A 105 0.08 -8.24 5.83
CA ALA A 105 -0.21 -9.30 4.86
C ALA A 105 -0.10 -10.71 5.49
N ASP A 106 0.90 -10.96 6.35
CA ASP A 106 1.01 -12.23 7.10
C ASP A 106 -0.19 -12.44 8.04
N LEU A 107 -0.60 -11.41 8.78
CA LEU A 107 -1.76 -11.49 9.66
C LEU A 107 -3.04 -11.79 8.89
N VAL A 108 -3.25 -11.16 7.74
CA VAL A 108 -4.39 -11.44 6.85
C VAL A 108 -4.30 -12.86 6.27
N ALA A 109 -3.10 -13.34 5.90
CA ALA A 109 -2.91 -14.72 5.44
C ALA A 109 -3.29 -15.74 6.51
N ARG A 110 -2.95 -15.48 7.77
CA ARG A 110 -3.33 -16.32 8.92
C ARG A 110 -4.83 -16.28 9.18
N ALA A 111 -5.45 -15.10 9.07
CA ALA A 111 -6.91 -14.97 9.15
C ALA A 111 -7.62 -15.74 8.02
N HIS A 112 -7.12 -15.63 6.79
CA HIS A 112 -7.61 -16.36 5.62
C HIS A 112 -7.52 -17.88 5.83
N ALA A 113 -6.38 -18.38 6.33
CA ALA A 113 -6.21 -19.80 6.64
C ALA A 113 -7.15 -20.28 7.74
N ALA A 114 -7.37 -19.48 8.80
CA ALA A 114 -8.33 -19.80 9.85
C ALA A 114 -9.78 -19.79 9.31
N ASN A 115 -10.09 -18.87 8.38
CA ASN A 115 -11.39 -18.76 7.73
C ASN A 115 -11.70 -20.00 6.86
N ALA A 116 -10.69 -20.62 6.26
CA ALA A 116 -10.84 -21.84 5.44
C ALA A 116 -11.52 -23.01 6.18
N VAL A 117 -11.42 -23.03 7.52
CA VAL A 117 -11.97 -24.10 8.37
C VAL A 117 -13.45 -23.82 8.72
N VAL A 118 -13.93 -22.60 8.52
CA VAL A 118 -15.30 -22.18 8.83
C VAL A 118 -16.24 -22.63 7.71
N ARG A 119 -17.32 -23.34 8.07
CA ARG A 119 -18.41 -23.67 7.14
C ARG A 119 -19.40 -22.52 7.10
N TRP A 120 -19.28 -21.68 6.08
CA TRP A 120 -20.23 -20.59 5.82
C TRP A 120 -21.52 -21.14 5.21
N PHE A 121 -22.66 -20.62 5.66
CA PHE A 121 -23.96 -20.83 5.05
C PHE A 121 -24.45 -19.47 4.57
N ASP A 122 -24.54 -19.28 3.24
CA ASP A 122 -24.98 -18.01 2.66
C ASP A 122 -26.49 -17.81 2.75
N GLU A 123 -27.23 -18.89 2.98
CA GLU A 123 -28.65 -18.89 3.27
C GLU A 123 -28.88 -19.62 4.60
N VAL A 124 -29.37 -18.91 5.60
CA VAL A 124 -30.00 -19.54 6.76
C VAL A 124 -31.43 -19.84 6.36
N LYS A 125 -31.81 -21.13 6.31
CA LYS A 125 -33.21 -21.52 6.18
C LYS A 125 -34.01 -21.13 7.42
#